data_AF-A0A970M6J5-F1
#
_entry.id   AF-A0A970M6J5-F1
#
_cell.length_a   1.000
_cell.length_b   1.000
_cell.length_c   1.000
_cell.angle_alpha   90.00
_cell.angle_beta   90.00
_cell.angle_gamma   90.00
#
_symmetry.space_group_name_H-M   'P 1'
#
loop_
_entity.id
_entity.type
_entity.pdbx_description
1 polymer ?
#
loop_
_entity_poly.entity_id
_entity_poly.type
_entity_poly.pdbx_seq_one_letter_code
_entity_poly.pdbx_strand_id
1 'polypeptide(L)' 'VIFFLVNRGDCTSLAPAADVDPVYAQTLADAVDAGVEALAYRVHNDLDGARVDRRIPVRLPR' A
#
# COMPACT_ATOMS: atom_id res chain seq x y z
N VAL A 1 -8.55 5.83 -7.75
CA VAL A 1 -7.24 5.20 -7.49
C VAL A 1 -6.70 5.76 -6.18
N ILE A 2 -6.22 4.90 -5.30
CA ILE A 2 -5.32 5.24 -4.18
C ILE A 2 -3.97 4.58 -4.42
N PHE A 3 -2.88 5.33 -4.27
CA PHE A 3 -1.53 4.87 -4.56
C PHE A 3 -0.65 4.98 -3.31
N PHE A 4 -0.17 3.84 -2.83
CA PHE A 4 0.74 3.72 -1.71
C PHE A 4 2.17 3.60 -2.22
N LEU A 5 2.98 4.64 -2.00
CA LEU A 5 4.42 4.60 -2.23
C LEU A 5 5.12 4.07 -0.99
N VAL A 6 5.46 2.78 -1.00
CA VAL A 6 6.06 2.08 0.14
C VAL A 6 7.56 2.36 0.16
N ASN A 7 7.95 3.35 0.96
CA ASN A 7 9.33 3.78 1.13
C ASN A 7 10.13 2.83 2.05
N ARG A 8 10.10 1.53 1.73
CA ARG A 8 10.74 0.46 2.50
C ARG A 8 11.14 -0.69 1.56
N GLY A 9 12.45 -0.84 1.33
CA GLY A 9 13.03 -1.68 0.26
C GLY A 9 12.91 -3.20 0.45
N ASP A 10 12.64 -3.66 1.67
CA ASP A 10 12.44 -5.08 2.02
C ASP A 10 10.96 -5.50 1.99
N CYS A 11 10.01 -4.56 1.82
CA CYS A 11 8.59 -4.90 1.79
C CYS A 11 8.22 -5.78 0.60
N THR A 12 7.36 -6.77 0.86
CA THR A 12 6.83 -7.71 -0.13
C THR A 12 5.32 -7.60 -0.32
N SER A 13 4.60 -6.92 0.57
CA SER A 13 3.18 -6.56 0.46
C SER A 13 2.83 -5.36 1.37
N LEU A 14 1.67 -4.77 1.15
CA LEU A 14 1.09 -3.71 1.99
C LEU A 14 -0.29 -4.16 2.51
N ALA A 15 -0.60 -3.82 3.77
CA ALA A 15 -1.93 -3.95 4.36
C ALA A 15 -2.19 -2.71 5.24
N PRO A 16 -3.44 -2.24 5.40
CA PRO A 16 -3.75 -1.24 6.41
C PRO A 16 -3.52 -1.82 7.81
N ALA A 17 -2.97 -1.01 8.72
CA ALA A 17 -2.71 -1.41 10.10
C ALA A 17 -3.99 -1.35 10.95
N ALA A 18 -4.83 -2.37 10.85
CA ALA A 18 -6.15 -2.42 11.50
C ALA A 18 -6.08 -2.38 13.04
N ASP A 19 -4.97 -2.79 13.63
CA ASP A 19 -4.69 -2.72 15.06
C ASP A 19 -4.43 -1.28 15.55
N VAL A 20 -3.99 -0.40 14.65
CA VAL A 20 -3.74 1.02 14.92
C VAL A 20 -4.95 1.86 14.52
N ASP A 21 -5.48 1.64 13.33
CA ASP A 21 -6.65 2.35 12.81
C ASP A 21 -7.62 1.37 12.10
N PRO A 22 -8.58 0.79 12.86
CA PRO A 22 -9.55 -0.13 12.30
C PRO A 22 -10.53 0.56 11.35
N VAL A 23 -10.82 1.86 11.54
CA VAL A 23 -11.77 2.60 10.71
C VAL A 23 -11.18 2.82 9.33
N TYR A 24 -9.91 3.22 9.23
CA TYR A 24 -9.22 3.36 7.96
C TYR A 24 -9.10 2.01 7.23
N ALA A 25 -8.78 0.94 7.95
CA ALA A 25 -8.67 -0.39 7.37
C ALA A 25 -9.97 -0.85 6.71
N GLN A 26 -11.11 -0.69 7.40
CA GLN A 26 -12.42 -1.02 6.85
C GLN A 26 -12.80 -0.10 5.70
N THR A 27 -12.61 1.22 5.87
CA THR A 27 -12.96 2.20 4.82
C THR A 27 -12.17 1.96 3.53
N LEU A 28 -10.90 1.55 3.63
CA LEU A 28 -10.10 1.18 2.46
C LEU A 28 -10.65 -0.07 1.76
N ALA A 29 -11.11 -1.07 2.51
CA ALA A 29 -11.75 -2.26 1.94
C ALA A 29 -13.06 -1.88 1.23
N ASP A 30 -13.93 -1.13 1.89
CA ASP A 30 -15.21 -0.68 1.32
C ASP A 30 -15.02 0.17 0.06
N ALA A 31 -14.00 1.05 0.05
CA ALA A 31 -13.67 1.86 -1.11
C ALA A 31 -13.22 1.00 -2.30
N VAL A 32 -12.41 -0.04 -2.04
CA VAL A 32 -11.96 -0.96 -3.09
C VAL A 32 -13.13 -1.78 -3.65
N ASP A 33 -14.03 -2.25 -2.79
CA ASP A 33 -15.26 -2.95 -3.19
C ASP A 33 -16.20 -2.03 -4.00
N ALA A 34 -16.22 -0.73 -3.69
CA ALA A 34 -16.93 0.29 -4.46
C ALA A 34 -16.23 0.69 -5.78
N GLY A 35 -15.10 0.07 -6.12
CA GLY A 35 -14.40 0.25 -7.40
C GLY A 35 -13.17 1.16 -7.36
N VAL A 36 -12.71 1.58 -6.19
CA VAL A 36 -11.42 2.29 -6.07
C VAL A 36 -10.27 1.32 -6.25
N GLU A 37 -9.45 1.51 -7.29
CA GLU A 37 -8.23 0.71 -7.42
C GLU A 37 -7.18 1.11 -6.36
N ALA A 38 -6.70 0.13 -5.59
CA ALA A 38 -5.58 0.27 -4.67
C ALA A 38 -4.28 -0.27 -5.28
N LEU A 39 -3.27 0.59 -5.36
CA LEU A 39 -1.94 0.26 -5.86
C LEU A 39 -0.91 0.44 -4.75
N ALA A 40 0.03 -0.49 -4.62
CA ALA A 40 1.20 -0.33 -3.78
C ALA A 40 2.46 -0.61 -4.60
N TYR A 41 3.40 0.31 -4.54
CA TYR A 41 4.71 0.17 -5.17
C TYR A 41 5.80 0.40 -4.14
N ARG A 42 6.82 -0.44 -4.21
CA ARG A 42 8.01 -0.28 -3.39
C ARG A 42 8.92 0.81 -3.96
N VAL A 43 9.65 1.49 -3.09
CA VAL A 43 10.75 2.38 -3.46
C VAL A 43 12.08 1.67 -3.29
N HIS A 44 12.96 1.85 -4.26
CA HIS A 44 14.38 1.60 -4.10
C HIS A 44 15.09 2.93 -3.81
N ASN A 45 15.81 3.00 -2.69
CA ASN A 45 16.66 4.14 -2.34
C ASN A 45 18.13 3.74 -2.41
N ASP A 46 18.95 4.62 -2.96
CA ASP A 46 20.41 4.56 -2.87
C ASP A 46 20.97 5.98 -2.73
N LEU A 47 22.29 6.13 -2.87
CA LEU A 47 22.98 7.41 -2.70
C LEU A 47 22.63 8.42 -3.80
N ASP A 48 22.12 7.96 -4.95
CA ASP A 48 21.73 8.81 -6.07
C ASP A 48 20.27 9.27 -5.97
N GLY A 49 19.47 8.62 -5.12
CA GLY A 49 18.13 9.06 -4.75
C GLY A 49 17.11 7.93 -4.61
N ALA A 50 15.85 8.28 -4.81
CA ALA A 50 14.70 7.39 -4.67
C ALA A 50 14.04 7.13 -6.03
N ARG A 51 13.73 5.86 -6.33
CA ARG A 51 12.99 5.46 -7.53
C ARG A 51 11.88 4.47 -7.20
N VAL A 52 10.78 4.56 -7.94
CA VAL A 52 9.74 3.53 -7.92
C VAL A 52 10.34 2.24 -8.47
N ASP A 53 10.25 1.16 -7.70
CA ASP A 53 10.78 -0.16 -8.06
C ASP A 53 9.68 -1.00 -8.73
N ARG A 54 8.92 -1.77 -7.94
CA ARG A 54 7.93 -2.70 -8.46
C ARG A 54 6.64 -2.67 -7.66
N ARG A 55 5.55 -3.08 -8.31
CA ARG A 55 4.24 -3.30 -7.66
C ARG A 55 4.37 -4.42 -6.63
N ILE A 56 3.78 -4.23 -5.47
CA ILE A 56 3.61 -5.25 -4.44
C ILE A 56 2.11 -5.46 -4.14
N PRO A 57 1.69 -6.64 -3.66
CA PRO A 57 0.30 -6.91 -3.36
C PRO A 57 -0.25 -6.01 -2.25
N VAL A 58 -1.47 -5.52 -2.43
CA VAL A 58 -2.28 -4.90 -1.36
C VAL A 58 -3.16 -5.99 -0.75
N ARG A 59 -3.11 -6.15 0.56
CA ARG A 59 -3.95 -7.08 1.33
C ARG A 59 -4.95 -6.27 2.12
N LEU A 60 -6.23 -6.53 1.90
CA LEU A 60 -7.32 -5.88 2.62
C LEU A 60 -7.89 -6.83 3.68
N PRO A 61 -8.43 -6.30 4.79
CA PRO A 61 -9.24 -7.10 5.68
C PRO A 61 -10.44 -7.69 4.91
N ARG A 62 -10.92 -8.86 5.35
CA ARG A 62 -12.14 -9.48 4.85
C ARG A 62 -13.30 -9.19 5.79
#